data_AF-A0A9X5U5N8-F1
#
_entry.id   AF-A0A9X5U5N8-F1
#
_cell.length_a   1.000
_cell.length_b   1.000
_cell.length_c   1.000
_cell.angle_alpha   90.00
_cell.angle_beta   90.00
_cell.angle_gamma   90.00
#
_symmetry.space_group_name_H-M   'P 1'
#
loop_
_entity.id
_entity.type
_entity.pdbx_description
1 polymer ?
#
loop_
_entity_poly.entity_id
_entity_poly.type
_entity_poly.pdbx_seq_one_letter_code
_entity_poly.pdbx_strand_id
1 'polypeptide(L)'
;MLHKIGIMSALILGLAMPAAAECLIQKDSIAGIKLGQNLKQVKHKFPKAKMERESDPEGVAYVAITLSKDVMVITHQDGDDDPDAPIKLHKKIDSLETYSPACHTVSGVHPGMKIKDAEAKLGKVKKIIMSEIESREYAIFTRHPKHFDFRMEMGAGIYSGKGRAPNQTRRYRKGGSILEISVSKYGGFDN
;
A
#
# COMPACT_ATOMS: atom_id res chain seq x y z
N MET A 1 30.86 -44.70 49.16
CA MET A 1 29.55 -44.31 48.60
C MET A 1 29.53 -42.79 48.45
N LEU A 2 29.71 -42.28 47.23
CA LEU A 2 29.51 -40.87 46.89
C LEU A 2 28.53 -40.82 45.71
N HIS A 3 27.36 -40.23 45.93
CA HIS A 3 26.30 -40.07 44.93
C HIS A 3 26.68 -38.93 43.97
N LYS A 4 26.73 -39.21 42.66
CA LYS A 4 26.82 -38.21 41.60
C LYS A 4 25.41 -37.74 41.24
N ILE A 5 25.12 -36.47 41.52
CA ILE A 5 23.89 -35.80 41.08
C ILE A 5 24.14 -35.31 39.64
N GLY A 6 23.47 -35.92 38.67
CA GLY A 6 23.48 -35.51 37.27
C GLY A 6 22.57 -34.30 37.06
N ILE A 7 23.12 -33.19 36.59
CA ILE A 7 22.37 -31.99 36.21
C ILE A 7 21.78 -32.23 34.81
N MET A 8 20.46 -32.42 34.75
CA MET A 8 19.69 -32.42 33.50
C MET A 8 19.64 -31.00 32.95
N SER A 9 20.36 -30.75 31.85
CA SER A 9 20.26 -29.51 31.10
C SER A 9 19.04 -29.58 30.18
N ALA A 10 17.98 -28.84 30.50
CA ALA A 10 16.80 -28.71 29.67
C ALA A 10 17.08 -27.70 28.53
N LEU A 11 17.07 -28.19 27.29
CA LEU A 11 17.21 -27.38 26.10
C LEU A 11 15.89 -26.64 25.84
N ILE A 12 15.83 -25.35 26.18
CA ILE A 12 14.68 -24.49 25.85
C ILE A 12 14.83 -24.07 24.38
N LEU A 13 14.13 -24.78 23.48
CA LEU A 13 13.90 -24.34 22.12
C LEU A 13 12.98 -23.13 22.15
N GLY A 14 13.56 -21.93 22.16
CA GLY A 14 12.84 -20.70 21.91
C GLY A 14 12.27 -20.73 20.50
N LEU A 15 10.96 -20.92 20.38
CA LEU A 15 10.23 -20.65 19.15
C LEU A 15 10.36 -19.14 18.87
N ALA A 16 11.33 -18.77 18.02
CA ALA A 16 11.37 -17.44 17.45
C ALA A 16 10.04 -17.24 16.72
N MET A 17 9.16 -16.40 17.28
CA MET A 17 7.99 -15.97 16.54
C MET A 17 8.48 -15.35 15.24
N PRO A 18 7.91 -15.72 14.07
CA PRO A 18 8.23 -15.03 12.84
C PRO A 18 8.03 -13.54 13.10
N ALA A 19 9.09 -12.75 12.95
CA ALA A 19 8.95 -11.30 12.94
C ALA A 19 7.78 -10.99 12.02
N ALA A 20 6.77 -10.28 12.53
CA ALA A 20 5.65 -9.84 11.72
C ALA A 20 6.25 -9.26 10.44
N ALA A 21 5.97 -9.90 9.30
CA ALA A 21 6.66 -9.57 8.06
C ALA A 21 6.49 -8.06 7.86
N GLU A 22 7.60 -7.33 7.92
CA GLU A 22 7.59 -5.88 7.84
C GLU A 22 6.85 -5.49 6.56
N CYS A 23 5.79 -4.68 6.68
CA CYS A 23 4.98 -4.30 5.53
C CYS A 23 5.72 -3.24 4.72
N LEU A 24 6.73 -3.66 3.98
CA LEU A 24 7.54 -2.78 3.17
C LEU A 24 6.85 -2.49 1.84
N ILE A 25 6.79 -1.21 1.48
CA ILE A 25 6.35 -0.71 0.19
C ILE A 25 7.60 -0.42 -0.67
N GLN A 26 7.72 -1.14 -1.78
CA GLN A 26 8.81 -1.02 -2.74
C GLN A 26 8.23 -0.78 -4.13
N LYS A 27 9.08 -0.37 -5.07
CA LYS A 27 8.69 0.01 -6.45
C LYS A 27 7.81 -1.00 -7.19
N ASP A 28 7.86 -2.27 -6.80
CA ASP A 28 7.20 -3.40 -7.45
C ASP A 28 6.50 -4.33 -6.45
N SER A 29 6.36 -3.92 -5.18
CA SER A 29 5.78 -4.79 -4.16
C SER A 29 5.22 -4.06 -2.93
N ILE A 30 4.19 -4.62 -2.32
CA ILE A 30 3.69 -4.22 -1.00
C ILE A 30 3.59 -5.46 -0.11
N ALA A 31 4.13 -5.41 1.10
CA ALA A 31 4.13 -6.53 2.04
C ALA A 31 4.72 -7.83 1.46
N GLY A 32 5.64 -7.69 0.50
CA GLY A 32 6.23 -8.81 -0.22
C GLY A 32 5.31 -9.50 -1.24
N ILE A 33 4.12 -8.96 -1.54
CA ILE A 33 3.33 -9.28 -2.73
C ILE A 33 3.87 -8.46 -3.89
N LYS A 34 4.21 -9.10 -5.02
CA LYS A 34 4.88 -8.42 -6.14
C LYS A 34 3.97 -8.24 -7.35
N LEU A 35 4.20 -7.16 -8.10
CA LEU A 35 3.69 -7.00 -9.45
C LEU A 35 4.11 -8.21 -10.32
N GLY A 36 3.23 -8.63 -11.22
CA GLY A 36 3.43 -9.78 -12.10
C GLY A 36 3.27 -11.17 -11.44
N GLN A 37 3.05 -11.24 -10.12
CA GLN A 37 2.58 -12.47 -9.47
C GLN A 37 1.08 -12.68 -9.73
N ASN A 38 0.58 -13.88 -9.45
CA ASN A 38 -0.86 -14.14 -9.40
C ASN A 38 -1.29 -14.54 -7.98
N LEU A 39 -2.59 -14.48 -7.70
CA LEU A 39 -3.12 -14.76 -6.37
C LEU A 39 -2.87 -16.20 -5.91
N LYS A 40 -2.73 -17.17 -6.82
CA LYS A 40 -2.30 -18.54 -6.47
C LYS A 40 -0.91 -18.53 -5.81
N GLN A 41 0.04 -17.77 -6.36
CA GLN A 41 1.38 -17.61 -5.79
C GLN A 41 1.33 -16.85 -4.46
N VAL A 42 0.48 -15.82 -4.36
CA VAL A 42 0.27 -15.08 -3.11
C VAL A 42 -0.28 -16.00 -2.02
N LYS A 43 -1.30 -16.80 -2.32
CA LYS A 43 -1.90 -17.74 -1.36
C LYS A 43 -0.91 -18.83 -0.92
N HIS A 44 -0.02 -19.26 -1.81
CA HIS A 44 1.04 -20.20 -1.43
C HIS A 44 2.04 -19.58 -0.44
N LYS A 45 2.47 -18.32 -0.69
CA LYS A 45 3.39 -17.60 0.20
C LYS A 45 2.74 -17.19 1.53
N PHE A 46 1.47 -16.80 1.48
CA PHE A 46 0.68 -16.35 2.62
C PHE A 46 -0.56 -17.25 2.79
N PRO A 47 -0.40 -18.48 3.30
CA PRO A 47 -1.48 -19.46 3.36
C PRO A 47 -2.69 -18.98 4.18
N LYS A 48 -2.46 -18.12 5.17
CA LYS A 48 -3.49 -17.54 6.03
C LYS A 48 -4.14 -16.27 5.48
N ALA A 49 -3.67 -15.74 4.33
CA ALA A 49 -4.25 -14.55 3.73
C ALA A 49 -5.72 -14.78 3.37
N LYS A 50 -6.57 -13.80 3.68
CA LYS A 50 -7.95 -13.75 3.18
C LYS A 50 -7.97 -12.92 1.91
N MET A 51 -8.77 -13.36 0.94
CA MET A 51 -8.92 -12.69 -0.36
C MET A 51 -10.40 -12.45 -0.58
N GLU A 52 -10.77 -11.19 -0.74
CA GLU A 52 -12.15 -10.73 -0.89
C GLU A 52 -12.25 -9.87 -2.14
N ARG A 53 -13.37 -9.99 -2.85
CA ARG A 53 -13.63 -9.20 -4.04
C ARG A 53 -14.06 -7.81 -3.61
N GLU A 54 -13.51 -6.80 -4.27
CA GLU A 54 -13.81 -5.39 -4.03
C GLU A 54 -14.08 -4.68 -5.35
N SER A 55 -14.72 -3.52 -5.26
CA SER A 55 -14.91 -2.63 -6.40
C SER A 55 -14.93 -1.18 -5.96
N ASP A 56 -14.45 -0.28 -6.82
CA ASP A 56 -14.60 1.16 -6.59
C ASP A 56 -15.96 1.68 -7.09
N PRO A 57 -16.35 2.94 -6.78
CA PRO A 57 -17.59 3.55 -7.25
C PRO A 57 -17.79 3.56 -8.77
N GLU A 58 -16.74 3.41 -9.57
CA GLU A 58 -16.80 3.31 -11.03
C GLU A 58 -16.93 1.87 -11.54
N GLY A 59 -16.96 0.89 -10.62
CA GLY A 59 -17.16 -0.53 -10.92
C GLY A 59 -15.86 -1.25 -11.31
N VAL A 60 -14.69 -0.63 -11.12
CA VAL A 60 -13.40 -1.31 -11.37
C VAL A 60 -13.23 -2.42 -10.33
N ALA A 61 -12.91 -3.62 -10.79
CA ALA A 61 -12.78 -4.78 -9.93
C ALA A 61 -11.38 -4.87 -9.31
N TYR A 62 -11.34 -5.14 -8.01
CA TYR A 62 -10.13 -5.35 -7.23
C TYR A 62 -10.25 -6.60 -6.36
N VAL A 63 -9.13 -6.99 -5.76
CA VAL A 63 -9.08 -8.00 -4.71
C VAL A 63 -8.39 -7.42 -3.48
N ALA A 64 -9.08 -7.39 -2.35
CA ALA A 64 -8.49 -7.12 -1.05
C ALA A 64 -7.80 -8.37 -0.51
N ILE A 65 -6.53 -8.23 -0.15
CA ILE A 65 -5.69 -9.30 0.41
C ILE A 65 -5.34 -8.91 1.84
N THR A 66 -6.05 -9.49 2.80
CA THR A 66 -5.77 -9.29 4.23
C THR A 66 -4.71 -10.30 4.69
N LEU A 67 -3.51 -9.79 5.01
CA LEU A 67 -2.39 -10.60 5.50
C LEU A 67 -2.39 -10.75 7.03
N SER A 68 -2.84 -9.71 7.72
CA SER A 68 -3.00 -9.68 9.18
C SER A 68 -4.05 -8.62 9.56
N LYS A 69 -4.34 -8.46 10.86
CA LYS A 69 -5.28 -7.42 11.34
C LYS A 69 -4.83 -5.98 11.01
N ASP A 70 -3.53 -5.77 10.80
CA ASP A 70 -2.94 -4.44 10.58
C ASP A 70 -2.47 -4.24 9.12
N VAL A 71 -2.51 -5.29 8.28
CA VAL A 71 -1.95 -5.27 6.92
C VAL A 71 -2.95 -5.81 5.92
N MET A 72 -3.44 -4.91 5.07
CA MET A 72 -4.27 -5.18 3.91
C MET A 72 -3.62 -4.58 2.67
N VAL A 73 -3.60 -5.35 1.59
CA VAL A 73 -3.13 -4.92 0.27
C VAL A 73 -4.26 -5.12 -0.72
N ILE A 74 -4.65 -4.09 -1.44
CA ILE A 74 -5.63 -4.19 -2.51
C ILE A 74 -4.87 -4.30 -3.83
N THR A 75 -5.38 -5.11 -4.76
CA THR A 75 -4.73 -5.35 -6.03
C THR A 75 -5.71 -5.33 -7.19
N HIS A 76 -5.29 -4.75 -8.30
CA HIS A 76 -5.91 -4.94 -9.60
C HIS A 76 -5.20 -6.09 -10.36
N GLN A 77 -5.96 -6.82 -11.16
CA GLN A 77 -5.44 -7.90 -11.99
C GLN A 77 -5.71 -7.61 -13.47
N ASP A 78 -4.69 -7.78 -14.32
CA ASP A 78 -4.72 -7.46 -15.75
C ASP A 78 -5.87 -8.20 -16.48
N GLY A 79 -6.81 -7.42 -17.03
CA GLY A 79 -8.02 -7.88 -17.71
C GLY A 79 -8.97 -8.66 -16.80
N ASP A 80 -9.10 -8.24 -15.54
CA ASP A 80 -10.16 -8.65 -14.62
C ASP A 80 -11.01 -7.45 -14.21
N ASP A 81 -11.89 -7.02 -15.11
CA ASP A 81 -12.67 -5.77 -14.96
C ASP A 81 -14.10 -6.00 -14.44
N ASP A 82 -14.47 -7.25 -14.11
CA ASP A 82 -15.82 -7.61 -13.68
C ASP A 82 -15.86 -7.84 -12.16
N PRO A 83 -16.48 -6.93 -11.37
CA PRO A 83 -16.51 -7.02 -9.92
C PRO A 83 -17.45 -8.13 -9.41
N ASP A 84 -18.40 -8.59 -10.23
CA ASP A 84 -19.33 -9.66 -9.87
C ASP A 84 -18.77 -11.05 -10.20
N ALA A 85 -17.70 -11.12 -11.00
CA ALA A 85 -17.05 -12.38 -11.34
C ALA A 85 -16.31 -13.01 -10.14
N PRO A 86 -16.15 -14.34 -10.09
CA PRO A 86 -15.28 -15.00 -9.13
C PRO A 86 -13.81 -14.56 -9.25
N ILE A 87 -13.10 -14.49 -8.11
CA ILE A 87 -11.69 -14.11 -8.05
C ILE A 87 -10.83 -15.00 -8.97
N LYS A 88 -10.10 -14.38 -9.90
CA LYS A 88 -9.28 -15.08 -10.89
C LYS A 88 -7.87 -15.35 -10.36
N LEU A 89 -7.64 -16.53 -9.77
CA LEU A 89 -6.38 -16.86 -9.09
C LEU A 89 -5.12 -16.87 -9.98
N HIS A 90 -5.28 -17.00 -11.30
CA HIS A 90 -4.18 -17.12 -12.26
C HIS A 90 -3.81 -15.82 -12.96
N LYS A 91 -4.68 -14.80 -12.90
CA LYS A 91 -4.45 -13.49 -13.51
C LYS A 91 -3.32 -12.74 -12.80
N LYS A 92 -2.57 -11.97 -13.58
CA LYS A 92 -1.40 -11.25 -13.10
C LYS A 92 -1.80 -9.95 -12.44
N ILE A 93 -1.18 -9.68 -11.30
CA ILE A 93 -1.28 -8.41 -10.59
C ILE A 93 -0.51 -7.35 -11.37
N ASP A 94 -1.14 -6.23 -11.68
CA ASP A 94 -0.50 -5.08 -12.35
C ASP A 94 -0.54 -3.78 -11.53
N SER A 95 -1.35 -3.73 -10.47
CA SER A 95 -1.27 -2.69 -9.43
C SER A 95 -1.42 -3.27 -8.01
N LEU A 96 -0.83 -2.57 -7.06
CA LEU A 96 -0.92 -2.82 -5.63
C LEU A 96 -1.14 -1.51 -4.90
N GLU A 97 -2.06 -1.47 -3.95
CA GLU A 97 -2.29 -0.31 -3.09
C GLU A 97 -2.53 -0.73 -1.63
N THR A 98 -2.25 0.18 -0.70
CA THR A 98 -2.53 -0.04 0.71
C THR A 98 -2.91 1.25 1.43
N TYR A 99 -3.89 1.11 2.31
CA TYR A 99 -4.32 2.13 3.28
C TYR A 99 -3.74 1.84 4.68
N SER A 100 -3.03 0.72 4.85
CA SER A 100 -2.55 0.25 6.15
C SER A 100 -1.42 1.14 6.68
N PRO A 101 -1.58 1.81 7.84
CA PRO A 101 -0.52 2.63 8.43
C PRO A 101 0.70 1.81 8.91
N ALA A 102 0.52 0.50 9.08
CA ALA A 102 1.60 -0.43 9.37
C ALA A 102 2.57 -0.65 8.19
N CYS A 103 2.21 -0.16 7.00
CA CYS A 103 3.00 -0.28 5.79
C CYS A 103 3.79 0.99 5.49
N HIS A 104 5.08 0.85 5.19
CA HIS A 104 5.95 1.99 4.93
C HIS A 104 6.91 1.75 3.77
N THR A 105 7.24 2.83 3.07
CA THR A 105 8.34 2.85 2.10
C THR A 105 9.70 2.71 2.80
N VAL A 106 10.77 2.47 2.04
CA VAL A 106 12.15 2.44 2.56
C VAL A 106 12.55 3.73 3.29
N SER A 107 12.03 4.88 2.88
CA SER A 107 12.26 6.16 3.58
C SER A 107 11.34 6.36 4.80
N GLY A 108 10.42 5.41 5.05
CA GLY A 108 9.48 5.40 6.14
C GLY A 108 8.24 6.27 5.91
N VAL A 109 7.90 6.61 4.66
CA VAL A 109 6.60 7.24 4.32
C VAL A 109 5.51 6.17 4.36
N HIS A 110 4.35 6.45 4.96
CA HIS A 110 3.27 5.48 5.17
C HIS A 110 1.88 6.15 5.05
N PRO A 111 0.81 5.38 4.80
CA PRO A 111 -0.56 5.85 4.96
C PRO A 111 -0.82 6.42 6.37
N GLY A 112 -1.56 7.52 6.44
CA GLY A 112 -1.78 8.34 7.64
C GLY A 112 -0.68 9.36 7.94
N MET A 113 0.45 9.35 7.23
CA MET A 113 1.51 10.36 7.43
C MET A 113 1.04 11.74 6.97
N LYS A 114 1.26 12.78 7.79
CA LYS A 114 0.96 14.16 7.40
C LYS A 114 1.82 14.56 6.19
N ILE A 115 1.23 15.31 5.26
CA ILE A 115 1.94 15.81 4.07
C ILE A 115 3.21 16.55 4.47
N LYS A 116 3.15 17.31 5.57
CA LYS A 116 4.29 18.08 6.07
C LYS A 116 5.48 17.21 6.48
N ASP A 117 5.22 16.06 7.09
CA ASP A 117 6.24 15.12 7.54
C ASP A 117 6.79 14.32 6.35
N ALA A 118 5.93 14.01 5.39
CA ALA A 118 6.34 13.43 4.11
C ALA A 118 7.29 14.36 3.34
N GLU A 119 7.13 15.69 3.42
CA GLU A 119 8.05 16.63 2.78
C GLU A 119 9.50 16.50 3.28
N ALA A 120 9.72 16.08 4.53
CA ALA A 120 11.06 15.87 5.05
C ALA A 120 11.76 14.71 4.31
N LYS A 121 10.99 13.70 3.90
CA LYS A 121 11.47 12.48 3.24
C LYS A 121 11.53 12.64 1.72
N LEU A 122 10.43 13.08 1.11
CA LEU A 122 10.24 13.17 -0.34
C LEU A 122 10.53 14.58 -0.90
N GLY A 123 10.89 15.53 -0.06
CA GLY A 123 11.06 16.93 -0.43
C GLY A 123 9.73 17.67 -0.57
N LYS A 124 9.76 18.96 -0.88
CA LYS A 124 8.54 19.79 -0.98
C LYS A 124 7.51 19.25 -1.95
N VAL A 125 6.23 19.47 -1.65
CA VAL A 125 5.14 19.23 -2.61
C VAL A 125 5.37 20.13 -3.83
N LYS A 126 5.53 19.51 -5.01
CA LYS A 126 5.58 20.21 -6.31
C LYS A 126 4.18 20.64 -6.72
N LYS A 127 3.21 19.73 -6.64
CA LYS A 127 1.79 19.95 -6.93
C LYS A 127 0.95 18.86 -6.26
N ILE A 128 -0.30 19.18 -5.96
CA ILE A 128 -1.38 18.24 -5.69
C ILE A 128 -2.34 18.34 -6.88
N ILE A 129 -2.70 17.20 -7.45
CA ILE A 129 -3.63 17.08 -8.56
C ILE A 129 -4.94 16.51 -8.02
N MET A 130 -6.04 17.17 -8.28
CA MET A 130 -7.39 16.62 -8.11
C MET A 130 -7.82 16.03 -9.45
N SER A 131 -7.97 14.71 -9.52
CA SER A 131 -8.38 14.01 -10.73
C SER A 131 -9.86 14.22 -11.03
N GLU A 132 -10.24 14.14 -12.31
CA GLU A 132 -11.66 14.08 -12.72
C GLU A 132 -12.36 12.88 -12.09
N ILE A 133 -11.66 11.74 -12.11
CA ILE A 133 -12.09 10.48 -11.49
C ILE A 133 -12.21 10.69 -9.98
N GLU A 134 -13.43 10.56 -9.48
CA GLU A 134 -13.82 10.61 -8.07
C GLU A 134 -13.29 11.79 -7.24
N SER A 135 -12.79 12.86 -7.87
CA SER A 135 -12.10 13.97 -7.18
C SER A 135 -10.97 13.51 -6.25
N ARG A 136 -10.27 12.41 -6.59
CA ARG A 136 -9.12 11.91 -5.81
C ARG A 136 -7.97 12.92 -5.90
N GLU A 137 -7.25 13.08 -4.79
CA GLU A 137 -6.13 14.01 -4.71
C GLU A 137 -4.80 13.27 -4.66
N TYR A 138 -3.86 13.61 -5.53
CA TYR A 138 -2.54 12.98 -5.60
C TYR A 138 -1.42 14.00 -5.43
N ALA A 139 -0.49 13.74 -4.52
CA ALA A 139 0.64 14.62 -4.26
C ALA A 139 1.89 14.19 -5.03
N ILE A 140 2.43 15.12 -5.82
CA ILE A 140 3.74 15.00 -6.45
C ILE A 140 4.76 15.77 -5.62
N PHE A 141 5.83 15.10 -5.22
CA PHE A 141 6.90 15.66 -4.39
C PHE A 141 8.13 16.01 -5.24
N THR A 142 9.05 16.79 -4.69
CA THR A 142 10.27 17.17 -5.42
C THR A 142 11.19 15.99 -5.70
N ARG A 143 11.33 15.08 -4.73
CA ARG A 143 12.00 13.77 -4.85
C ARG A 143 10.95 12.65 -4.88
N HIS A 144 9.97 12.77 -5.77
CA HIS A 144 8.94 11.76 -5.94
C HIS A 144 9.54 10.45 -6.49
N PRO A 145 9.36 9.31 -5.81
CA PRO A 145 9.89 8.04 -6.29
C PRO A 145 9.07 7.54 -7.49
N LYS A 146 9.76 7.04 -8.52
CA LYS A 146 9.12 6.44 -9.70
C LYS A 146 8.28 5.22 -9.29
N HIS A 147 7.15 5.02 -9.98
CA HIS A 147 6.19 3.93 -9.77
C HIS A 147 5.35 4.02 -8.50
N PHE A 148 5.44 5.12 -7.74
CA PHE A 148 4.58 5.32 -6.58
C PHE A 148 3.54 6.39 -6.90
N ASP A 149 2.33 6.18 -6.43
CA ASP A 149 1.37 7.25 -6.25
C ASP A 149 1.10 7.45 -4.76
N PHE A 150 0.94 8.72 -4.38
CA PHE A 150 0.55 9.10 -3.03
C PHE A 150 -0.80 9.78 -3.13
N ARG A 151 -1.86 9.06 -2.76
CA ARG A 151 -3.21 9.61 -2.67
C ARG A 151 -3.36 10.29 -1.33
N MET A 152 -3.85 11.52 -1.33
CA MET A 152 -4.15 12.31 -0.14
C MET A 152 -5.59 12.05 0.31
N GLU A 153 -5.86 12.30 1.59
CA GLU A 153 -7.24 12.45 2.06
C GLU A 153 -7.97 13.54 1.25
N MET A 154 -9.27 13.32 1.00
CA MET A 154 -10.08 14.28 0.25
C MET A 154 -10.07 15.67 0.92
N GLY A 155 -9.79 16.69 0.11
CA GLY A 155 -9.77 18.09 0.56
C GLY A 155 -8.47 18.50 1.26
N ALA A 156 -7.41 17.70 1.15
CA ALA A 156 -6.07 18.07 1.56
C ALA A 156 -5.54 19.26 0.72
N GLY A 157 -5.84 19.31 -0.58
CA GLY A 157 -5.47 20.42 -1.46
C GLY A 157 -6.26 21.73 -1.18
N ILE A 158 -5.62 22.88 -1.36
CA ILE A 158 -6.25 24.21 -1.34
C ILE A 158 -6.21 24.81 -2.74
N TYR A 159 -7.31 24.73 -3.49
CA TYR A 159 -7.40 25.22 -4.87
C TYR A 159 -7.92 26.64 -4.94
N SER A 160 -7.43 27.42 -5.91
CA SER A 160 -7.87 28.80 -6.17
C SER A 160 -9.10 28.89 -7.09
N GLY A 161 -9.46 27.82 -7.81
CA GLY A 161 -10.64 27.77 -8.68
C GLY A 161 -11.93 27.40 -7.93
N LYS A 162 -13.04 27.20 -8.67
CA LYS A 162 -14.36 26.79 -8.13
C LYS A 162 -14.39 25.37 -7.49
N GLY A 163 -13.24 24.80 -7.13
CA GLY A 163 -13.13 23.46 -6.55
C GLY A 163 -13.59 22.31 -7.47
N ARG A 164 -13.61 22.53 -8.79
CA ARG A 164 -13.97 21.50 -9.78
C ARG A 164 -12.74 20.78 -10.29
N ALA A 165 -12.85 19.47 -10.49
CA ALA A 165 -11.84 18.65 -11.13
C ALA A 165 -11.90 18.79 -12.67
N PRO A 166 -10.78 18.60 -13.40
CA PRO A 166 -9.43 18.42 -12.88
C PRO A 166 -8.90 19.76 -12.34
N ASN A 167 -8.12 19.71 -11.27
CA ASN A 167 -7.51 20.91 -10.69
C ASN A 167 -6.13 20.61 -10.14
N GLN A 168 -5.32 21.66 -9.94
CA GLN A 168 -4.03 21.50 -9.30
C GLN A 168 -3.71 22.67 -8.37
N THR A 169 -2.93 22.37 -7.34
CA THR A 169 -2.46 23.37 -6.38
C THR A 169 -1.08 23.03 -5.85
N ARG A 170 -0.39 24.02 -5.30
CA ARG A 170 0.84 23.82 -4.52
C ARG A 170 0.60 23.93 -3.02
N ARG A 171 -0.63 24.27 -2.62
CA ARG A 171 -1.03 24.55 -1.25
C ARG A 171 -1.85 23.40 -0.70
N TYR A 172 -1.64 23.07 0.57
CA TYR A 172 -2.37 22.02 1.25
C TYR A 172 -2.72 22.43 2.68
N ARG A 173 -3.77 21.82 3.23
CA ARG A 173 -4.22 22.04 4.60
C ARG A 173 -3.20 21.46 5.58
N LYS A 174 -3.01 22.13 6.72
CA LYS A 174 -2.06 21.71 7.77
C LYS A 174 -2.33 20.29 8.29
N GLY A 175 -3.59 19.85 8.28
CA GLY A 175 -4.01 18.51 8.69
C GLY A 175 -4.02 17.46 7.59
N GLY A 176 -3.75 17.81 6.33
CA GLY A 176 -3.79 16.86 5.23
C GLY A 176 -2.77 15.74 5.39
N SER A 177 -3.20 14.51 5.11
CA SER A 177 -2.41 13.29 5.25
C SER A 177 -2.43 12.47 3.95
N ILE A 178 -1.49 11.53 3.85
CA ILE A 178 -1.48 10.48 2.83
C ILE A 178 -2.55 9.47 3.22
N LEU A 179 -3.56 9.25 2.37
CA LEU A 179 -4.58 8.24 2.58
C LEU A 179 -4.10 6.85 2.15
N GLU A 180 -3.45 6.78 0.99
CA GLU A 180 -3.10 5.53 0.32
C GLU A 180 -1.79 5.70 -0.45
N ILE A 181 -1.02 4.61 -0.51
CA ILE A 181 0.18 4.51 -1.32
C ILE A 181 -0.01 3.32 -2.25
N SER A 182 0.20 3.56 -3.55
CA SER A 182 0.10 2.54 -4.59
C SER A 182 1.39 2.42 -5.39
N VAL A 183 1.57 1.24 -5.97
CA VAL A 183 2.61 0.94 -6.95
C VAL A 183 2.01 0.20 -8.14
N SER A 184 2.40 0.61 -9.35
CA SER A 184 1.80 0.11 -10.60
C SER A 184 2.84 -0.15 -11.69
N LYS A 185 2.57 -1.16 -12.52
CA LYS A 185 3.33 -1.48 -13.74
C LYS A 185 3.38 -0.31 -14.71
N TYR A 186 2.32 0.50 -14.76
CA TYR A 186 2.15 1.59 -15.73
C TYR A 186 2.83 2.90 -15.30
N GLY A 187 3.47 2.92 -14.13
CA GLY A 187 4.03 4.12 -13.52
C GLY A 187 3.00 4.90 -12.70
N GLY A 188 3.45 5.98 -12.07
CA GLY A 188 2.59 6.93 -11.34
C GLY A 188 2.35 8.22 -12.16
N PHE A 189 1.74 9.24 -11.56
CA PHE A 189 1.40 10.52 -12.19
C PHE A 189 2.59 11.40 -12.69
N ASP A 190 3.83 10.90 -12.69
CA ASP A 190 5.07 11.61 -13.08
C ASP A 190 5.72 11.03 -14.35
N ASN A 191 4.91 10.48 -15.28
CA ASN A 191 5.38 10.09 -16.61
C ASN A 191 5.86 11.30 -17.44
#